data_AF-A0A9P9YKT2-F1
#
_entry.id   AF-A0A9P9YKT2-F1
#
_cell.length_a   1.000
_cell.length_b   1.000
_cell.length_c   1.000
_cell.angle_alpha   90.00
_cell.angle_beta   90.00
_cell.angle_gamma   90.00
#
_symmetry.space_group_name_H-M   'P 1'
#
loop_
_entity.id
_entity.type
_entity.pdbx_description
1 polymer ?
#
loop_
_entity_poly.entity_id
_entity_poly.type
_entity_poly.pdbx_seq_one_letter_code
_entity_poly.pdbx_strand_id
1 'polypeptide(L)'
;MALGLVILLAVLLVTAYVALQYHYSYWRRVGVREIKPQWIVGNLMGLLNMQKSPAEFISQLYQHPEAANEPFVGIHVFHKPALLLRDPVLVRNILVKDFGAFS
;
A
#
# COMPACT_ATOMS: atom_id res chain seq x y z
N MET A 1 15.80 -19.58 -32.27
CA MET A 1 16.21 -18.38 -31.49
C MET A 1 15.02 -17.53 -31.05
N ALA A 2 14.09 -17.15 -31.94
CA ALA A 2 12.92 -16.34 -31.58
C ALA A 2 11.96 -16.97 -30.55
N LEU A 3 11.62 -18.27 -30.69
CA LEU A 3 10.71 -18.96 -29.75
C LEU A 3 11.26 -19.00 -28.31
N GLY A 4 12.57 -19.24 -28.15
CA GLY A 4 13.22 -19.25 -26.84
C GLY A 4 13.15 -17.88 -26.14
N LEU A 5 13.33 -16.79 -26.89
CA LEU A 5 13.21 -15.42 -26.37
C LEU A 5 11.76 -15.10 -25.94
N VAL A 6 10.77 -15.52 -26.72
CA VAL A 6 9.35 -15.34 -26.40
C VAL A 6 8.97 -16.09 -25.12
N ILE A 7 9.42 -17.35 -24.98
CA ILE A 7 9.19 -18.15 -23.77
C ILE A 7 9.84 -17.48 -22.55
N LEU A 8 11.10 -17.04 -22.67
CA LEU A 8 11.81 -16.35 -21.60
C LEU A 8 11.07 -15.08 -21.14
N LEU A 9 10.61 -14.26 -22.09
CA LEU A 9 9.85 -13.05 -21.80
C LEU A 9 8.53 -13.37 -21.09
N ALA A 10 7.80 -14.39 -21.57
CA ALA A 10 6.54 -14.81 -20.95
C ALA A 10 6.74 -15.28 -19.51
N VAL A 11 7.77 -16.11 -19.25
CA VAL A 11 8.11 -16.57 -17.89
C VAL A 11 8.47 -15.39 -16.99
N LEU A 12 9.26 -14.43 -17.49
CA LEU A 12 9.64 -13.24 -16.73
C LEU A 12 8.42 -12.40 -16.35
N LEU A 13 7.50 -12.17 -17.30
CA LEU A 13 6.27 -11.40 -17.05
C LEU A 13 5.35 -12.10 -16.06
N VAL A 14 5.16 -13.41 -16.18
CA VAL A 14 4.33 -14.19 -15.23
C VAL A 14 4.95 -14.16 -13.83
N THR A 15 6.27 -14.37 -13.73
CA THR A 15 6.98 -14.34 -12.45
C THR A 15 6.86 -12.96 -11.79
N ALA A 16 7.08 -11.90 -12.56
CA ALA A 16 6.94 -10.53 -12.09
C ALA A 16 5.49 -10.24 -11.62
N TYR A 17 4.49 -10.67 -12.38
CA TYR A 17 3.08 -10.51 -12.02
C TYR A 17 2.74 -11.22 -10.70
N VAL A 18 3.15 -12.47 -10.53
CA VAL A 18 2.90 -13.25 -9.31
C VAL A 18 3.62 -12.63 -8.11
N ALA A 19 4.88 -12.21 -8.27
CA ALA A 19 5.64 -11.55 -7.22
C ALA A 19 4.97 -10.25 -6.76
N LEU A 20 4.42 -9.48 -7.71
CA LEU A 20 3.73 -8.22 -7.45
C LEU A 20 2.40 -8.43 -6.73
N GLN A 21 1.62 -9.44 -7.14
CA GLN A 21 0.39 -9.84 -6.45
C GLN A 21 0.70 -10.31 -5.02
N TYR A 22 1.75 -11.11 -4.85
CA TYR A 22 2.20 -11.56 -3.53
C TYR A 22 2.59 -10.36 -2.67
N HIS A 23 3.36 -9.41 -3.21
CA HIS A 23 3.76 -8.20 -2.50
C HIS A 23 2.54 -7.39 -2.03
N TYR A 24 1.62 -7.05 -2.93
CA TYR A 24 0.46 -6.22 -2.60
C TYR A 24 -0.63 -6.93 -1.78
N SER A 25 -0.54 -8.26 -1.61
CA SER A 25 -1.42 -9.02 -0.73
C SER A 25 -1.02 -8.98 0.76
N TYR A 26 0.08 -8.29 1.12
CA TYR A 26 0.66 -8.29 2.46
C TYR A 26 -0.36 -8.08 3.57
N TRP A 27 -1.14 -6.99 3.54
CA TRP A 27 -2.09 -6.64 4.60
C TRP A 27 -3.21 -7.66 4.74
N ARG A 28 -3.74 -8.13 3.61
CA ARG A 28 -4.73 -9.20 3.58
C ARG A 28 -4.22 -10.49 4.21
N ARG A 29 -2.94 -10.84 3.99
CA ARG A 29 -2.33 -12.04 4.59
C ARG A 29 -2.15 -11.94 6.10
N VAL A 30 -1.91 -10.73 6.62
CA VAL A 30 -1.78 -10.48 8.07
C VAL A 30 -3.11 -10.10 8.73
N GLY A 31 -4.23 -10.19 8.00
CA GLY A 31 -5.58 -9.95 8.54
C GLY A 31 -5.93 -8.47 8.76
N VAL A 32 -5.21 -7.54 8.13
CA VAL A 32 -5.45 -6.10 8.23
C VAL A 32 -6.26 -5.61 7.03
N ARG A 33 -7.29 -4.81 7.30
CA ARG A 33 -8.09 -4.13 6.28
C ARG A 33 -7.20 -3.18 5.46
N GLU A 34 -7.29 -3.23 4.14
CA GLU A 34 -6.43 -2.44 3.25
C GLU A 34 -7.22 -1.56 2.28
N ILE A 35 -6.71 -0.37 1.97
CA ILE A 35 -7.14 0.36 0.77
C ILE A 35 -6.42 -0.28 -0.41
N LYS A 36 -7.19 -0.92 -1.30
CA LYS A 36 -6.63 -1.72 -2.39
C LYS A 36 -5.61 -0.91 -3.22
N PRO A 37 -4.34 -1.33 -3.27
CA PRO A 37 -3.32 -0.65 -4.06
C PRO A 37 -3.56 -0.85 -5.56
N GLN A 38 -3.12 0.11 -6.37
CA GLN A 38 -2.97 -0.08 -7.81
C GLN A 38 -1.76 -0.98 -8.07
N TRP A 39 -1.90 -1.85 -9.07
CA TRP A 39 -0.97 -2.94 -9.40
C TRP A 39 0.49 -2.53 -9.65
N ILE A 40 0.79 -1.26 -9.99
CA ILE A 40 2.18 -0.81 -10.23
C ILE A 40 2.65 0.20 -9.18
N VAL A 41 1.86 1.23 -8.89
CA VAL A 41 2.27 2.38 -8.07
C VAL A 41 1.74 2.37 -6.64
N GLY A 42 1.09 1.27 -6.23
CA GLY A 42 0.48 1.17 -4.91
C GLY A 42 -0.69 2.14 -4.74
N ASN A 43 -0.80 2.75 -3.56
CA ASN A 43 -1.82 3.76 -3.30
C ASN A 43 -1.41 5.17 -3.79
N LEU A 44 -0.15 5.38 -4.23
CA LEU A 44 0.43 6.69 -4.56
C LEU A 44 0.09 7.24 -5.96
N MET A 45 -0.76 6.58 -6.75
CA MET A 45 -1.09 7.04 -8.10
C MET A 45 -1.55 8.51 -8.13
N GLY A 46 -2.33 8.93 -7.12
CA GLY A 46 -2.83 10.30 -6.99
C GLY A 46 -1.78 11.35 -6.59
N LEU A 47 -0.58 10.93 -6.20
CA LEU A 47 0.56 11.82 -5.97
C LEU A 47 1.44 11.92 -7.22
N LEU A 48 1.66 10.80 -7.91
CA LEU A 48 2.52 10.74 -9.10
C LEU A 48 1.92 11.46 -10.31
N ASN A 49 0.61 11.58 -10.39
CA ASN A 49 -0.06 12.33 -11.44
C ASN A 49 0.07 13.86 -11.26
N MET A 50 0.66 14.35 -10.16
CA MET A 50 0.80 15.77 -9.78
C MET A 50 -0.51 16.57 -9.83
N GLN A 51 -1.66 15.90 -9.81
CA GLN A 51 -2.98 16.56 -9.87
C GLN A 51 -3.41 17.08 -8.49
N LYS A 52 -2.79 16.58 -7.42
CA LYS A 52 -3.17 16.84 -6.04
C LYS A 52 -1.94 17.13 -5.21
N SER A 53 -2.07 18.05 -4.26
CA SER A 53 -1.05 18.26 -3.23
C SER A 53 -0.93 17.01 -2.34
N PRO A 54 0.23 16.79 -1.70
CA PRO A 54 0.39 15.71 -0.72
C PRO A 54 -0.67 15.72 0.39
N ALA A 55 -1.07 16.90 0.86
CA ALA A 55 -2.09 17.04 1.89
C ALA A 55 -3.47 16.56 1.40
N GLU A 56 -3.88 16.95 0.20
CA GLU A 56 -5.15 16.51 -0.40
C GLU A 56 -5.16 15.00 -0.65
N PHE A 57 -4.03 14.43 -1.08
CA PHE A 57 -3.91 13.01 -1.29
C PHE A 57 -4.04 12.23 0.03
N ILE A 58 -3.35 12.64 1.09
CA ILE A 58 -3.47 12.02 2.41
C ILE A 58 -4.90 12.17 2.96
N SER A 59 -5.51 13.33 2.78
CA SER A 59 -6.92 13.56 3.16
C SER A 59 -7.88 12.59 2.45
N GLN A 60 -7.65 12.30 1.17
CA GLN A 60 -8.47 11.34 0.43
C GLN A 60 -8.27 9.90 0.90
N LEU A 61 -7.04 9.49 1.19
CA LEU A 61 -6.80 8.19 1.82
C LEU A 61 -7.49 8.12 3.19
N TYR A 62 -7.41 9.20 3.97
CA TYR A 62 -8.06 9.32 5.26
C TYR A 62 -9.59 9.31 5.15
N GLN A 63 -10.18 9.76 4.05
CA GLN A 63 -11.62 9.75 3.84
C GLN A 63 -12.11 8.55 3.02
N HIS A 64 -11.21 7.62 2.68
CA HIS A 64 -11.55 6.49 1.81
C HIS A 64 -12.61 5.58 2.44
N PRO A 65 -13.61 5.09 1.69
CA PRO A 65 -14.68 4.23 2.22
C PRO A 65 -14.18 2.96 2.91
N GLU A 66 -13.15 2.32 2.35
CA GLU A 66 -12.51 1.13 2.97
C GLU A 66 -11.81 1.42 4.30
N ALA A 67 -11.58 2.70 4.60
CA ALA A 67 -11.05 3.15 5.88
C ALA A 67 -12.13 3.66 6.82
N ALA A 68 -13.38 3.77 6.36
CA ALA A 68 -14.47 4.21 7.18
C ALA A 68 -14.68 3.22 8.34
N ASN A 69 -14.86 3.74 9.55
CA ASN A 69 -15.05 2.98 10.79
C ASN A 69 -13.86 2.12 11.25
N GLU A 70 -12.71 2.18 10.58
CA GLU A 70 -11.50 1.47 11.01
C GLU A 70 -10.53 2.44 11.73
N PRO A 71 -9.95 2.05 12.88
CA PRO A 71 -8.99 2.89 13.62
C PRO A 71 -7.65 3.04 12.88
N PHE A 72 -7.35 2.12 11.96
CA PHE A 72 -6.22 2.17 11.05
C PHE A 72 -6.50 1.30 9.82
N VAL A 73 -5.78 1.55 8.71
CA VAL A 73 -5.82 0.66 7.54
C VAL A 73 -4.43 0.45 6.95
N GLY A 74 -4.24 -0.70 6.31
CA GLY A 74 -3.09 -0.98 5.49
C GLY A 74 -3.13 -0.19 4.18
N ILE A 75 -2.00 0.44 3.86
CA ILE A 75 -1.72 1.06 2.56
C ILE A 75 -0.36 0.60 2.04
N HIS A 76 -0.09 0.87 0.77
CA HIS A 76 1.23 0.72 0.17
C HIS A 76 1.72 2.07 -0.34
N VAL A 77 2.79 2.56 0.29
CA VAL A 77 3.53 3.74 -0.14
C VAL A 77 4.67 3.23 -1.01
N PHE A 78 4.51 3.35 -2.33
CA PHE A 78 5.35 2.66 -3.32
C PHE A 78 5.32 1.13 -3.08
N HIS A 79 6.49 0.52 -2.93
CA HIS A 79 6.70 -0.89 -2.64
C HIS A 79 6.85 -1.16 -1.12
N LYS A 80 6.41 -0.25 -0.26
CA LYS A 80 6.48 -0.44 1.20
C LYS A 80 5.09 -0.51 1.81
N PRO A 81 4.75 -1.56 2.56
CA PRO A 81 3.54 -1.57 3.36
C PRO A 81 3.65 -0.49 4.45
N ALA A 82 2.58 0.27 4.66
CA ALA A 82 2.47 1.27 5.72
C ALA A 82 1.06 1.26 6.32
N LEU A 83 0.93 1.76 7.55
CA LEU A 83 -0.36 1.95 8.21
C LEU A 83 -0.79 3.41 8.13
N LEU A 84 -2.03 3.63 7.70
CA LEU A 84 -2.70 4.91 7.86
C LEU A 84 -3.49 4.88 9.17
N LEU A 85 -2.97 5.58 10.18
CA LEU A 85 -3.61 5.68 11.50
C LEU A 85 -4.73 6.73 11.47
N ARG A 86 -5.87 6.40 12.08
CA ARG A 86 -7.06 7.27 12.14
C ARG A 86 -7.56 7.53 13.55
N ASP A 87 -7.34 6.60 14.47
CA ASP A 87 -7.69 6.78 15.88
C ASP A 87 -6.64 7.64 16.60
N PRO A 88 -7.01 8.82 17.15
CA PRO A 88 -6.10 9.69 17.89
C PRO A 88 -5.46 8.99 19.11
N VAL A 89 -6.17 8.05 19.75
CA VAL A 89 -5.64 7.30 20.89
C VAL A 89 -4.51 6.38 20.42
N LEU A 90 -4.69 5.71 19.28
CA LEU A 90 -3.66 4.85 18.68
C LEU A 90 -2.44 5.67 18.23
N VAL A 91 -2.67 6.83 17.60
CA VAL A 91 -1.60 7.77 17.21
C VAL A 91 -0.80 8.20 18.44
N ARG A 92 -1.48 8.61 19.52
CA ARG A 92 -0.82 8.98 20.78
C ARG A 92 -0.03 7.82 21.37
N ASN A 93 -0.57 6.61 21.38
CA ASN A 93 0.12 5.46 21.93
C ASN A 93 1.41 5.18 21.15
N ILE A 94 1.34 5.13 19.81
CA ILE A 94 2.50 4.88 18.96
C ILE A 94 3.55 6.00 19.07
N LEU A 95 3.13 7.27 19.02
CA LEU A 95 4.08 8.39 18.97
C LEU A 95 4.62 8.82 20.34
N VAL A 96 4.00 8.38 21.44
CA VAL A 96 4.38 8.83 22.79
C VAL A 96 4.67 7.66 23.73
N LYS A 97 3.70 6.76 23.91
CA LYS A 97 3.79 5.70 24.93
C LYS A 97 4.73 4.58 24.49
N ASP A 98 4.58 4.15 23.25
CA ASP A 98 5.20 2.95 22.70
C ASP A 98 6.25 3.31 21.63
N PHE A 99 6.68 4.58 21.55
CA PHE A 99 7.59 5.09 20.51
C PHE A 99 8.85 4.23 20.34
N GLY A 100 9.44 3.74 21.43
CA GLY A 100 10.63 2.88 21.39
C GLY A 100 10.42 1.51 20.73
N ALA A 101 9.18 1.06 20.56
CA ALA A 101 8.85 -0.15 19.80
C ALA A 101 8.68 0.11 18.29
N PHE A 102 8.62 1.38 17.88
CA PHE A 102 8.37 1.83 16.50
C PHE A 102 9.49 2.74 15.93
N SER A 103 10.60 2.88 16.65
CA SER A 103 11.77 3.70 16.28
C SER A 103 12.80 2.98 15.43
#